data_AF-A0A2Z5ZPK5-F1
#
_entry.id   AF-A0A2Z5ZPK5-F1
#
_cell.length_a   1.000
_cell.length_b   1.000
_cell.length_c   1.000
_cell.angle_alpha   90.00
_cell.angle_beta   90.00
_cell.angle_gamma   90.00
#
_symmetry.space_group_name_H-M   'P 1'
#
loop_
_entity.id
_entity.type
_entity.pdbx_description
1 polymer ?
#
loop_
_entity_poly.entity_id
_entity_poly.type
_entity_poly.pdbx_seq_one_letter_code
_entity_poly.pdbx_strand_id
1 'polypeptide(L)' 'YVDLGRLWQIGKFLGIVFWLVLMMRCVVGAFKVKGDKNLLALFTASVVAIGLFYGAGFFYGERTHISIMEYWR' A
#
# COMPACT_ATOMS: atom_id res chain seq x y z
N TYR A 1 18.26 -1.21 4.19
CA TYR A 1 17.90 -1.00 2.78
C TYR A 1 16.90 0.14 2.63
N VAL A 2 17.11 1.23 3.37
CA VAL A 2 16.27 2.45 3.35
C VAL A 2 17.24 3.63 3.22
N ASP A 3 18.16 3.51 2.26
CA ASP A 3 19.19 4.51 1.98
C ASP A 3 18.72 5.51 0.91
N LEU A 4 17.46 5.41 0.49
CA LEU A 4 16.82 6.35 -0.42
C LEU A 4 16.27 7.53 0.39
N GLY A 5 16.70 8.74 0.04
CA GLY A 5 16.18 9.98 0.65
C GLY A 5 14.65 10.02 0.66
N ARG A 6 14.06 10.57 1.73
CA ARG A 6 12.60 10.58 2.02
C ARG A 6 11.73 10.95 0.81
N LEU A 7 12.22 11.85 -0.06
CA LEU A 7 11.61 12.19 -1.36
C LEU A 7 11.31 10.98 -2.25
N TRP A 8 12.25 10.03 -2.35
CA TRP A 8 12.11 8.83 -3.16
C TRP A 8 11.17 7.80 -2.52
N GLN A 9 11.08 7.75 -1.19
CA GLN A 9 10.09 6.92 -0.50
C GLN A 9 8.67 7.43 -0.76
N ILE A 10 8.47 8.76 -0.71
CA ILE A 10 7.20 9.39 -1.07
C ILE A 10 6.85 9.09 -2.52
N GLY A 11 7.81 9.23 -3.45
CA GLY A 11 7.61 8.92 -4.86
C GLY A 11 7.17 7.47 -5.09
N LYS A 12 7.82 6.50 -4.44
CA LYS A 12 7.41 5.08 -4.50
C LYS A 12 6.03 4.85 -3.89
N PHE A 13 5.74 5.47 -2.74
CA PHE A 13 4.43 5.34 -2.10
C PHE A 13 3.32 5.93 -2.97
N LEU A 14 3.52 7.12 -3.55
CA LEU A 14 2.59 7.71 -4.51
C LEU A 14 2.39 6.80 -5.73
N GLY A 15 3.44 6.16 -6.23
CA GLY A 15 3.33 5.17 -7.30
C GLY A 15 2.48 3.96 -6.91
N ILE A 16 2.65 3.43 -5.70
CA ILE A 16 1.85 2.31 -5.17
C ILE A 16 0.40 2.71 -4.96
N VAL A 17 0.14 3.90 -4.39
CA VAL A 17 -1.21 4.44 -4.19
C VAL A 17 -1.90 4.66 -5.53
N PHE A 18 -1.19 5.26 -6.50
CA PHE A 18 -1.72 5.45 -7.86
C PHE A 18 -2.05 4.12 -8.54
N TRP A 19 -1.15 3.14 -8.44
CA TRP A 19 -1.38 1.79 -8.93
C TRP A 19 -2.61 1.14 -8.26
N LEU A 20 -2.74 1.27 -6.94
CA LEU A 20 -3.90 0.78 -6.20
C LEU A 20 -5.21 1.41 -6.68
N VAL A 21 -5.24 2.71 -6.91
CA VAL A 21 -6.42 3.42 -7.42
C VAL A 21 -6.82 2.89 -8.80
N LEU A 22 -5.85 2.66 -9.69
CA LEU A 22 -6.11 2.07 -11.01
C LEU A 22 -6.65 0.64 -10.90
N MET A 23 -6.06 -0.19 -10.05
CA MET A 23 -6.53 -1.56 -9.80
C MET A 23 -7.95 -1.57 -9.24
N MET A 24 -8.25 -0.75 -8.23
CA MET A 24 -9.59 -0.63 -7.65
C MET A 24 -10.63 -0.18 -8.68
N ARG A 25 -10.29 0.77 -9.55
CA ARG A 25 -11.18 1.20 -10.63
C ARG A 25 -11.59 0.05 -11.55
N CYS A 26 -10.65 -0.80 -11.93
CA CYS A 26 -10.91 -1.98 -12.77
C CYS A 26 -11.76 -3.03 -12.02
N VAL A 27 -11.42 -3.27 -10.75
CA VAL A 27 -12.10 -4.25 -9.91
C VAL A 27 -13.56 -3.87 -9.60
N VAL A 28 -13.84 -2.59 -9.37
CA VAL A 28 -15.22 -2.09 -9.14
C VAL A 28 -16.14 -2.42 -10.32
N GLY A 29 -15.62 -2.45 -11.55
CA GLY A 29 -16.35 -2.92 -12.72
C GLY A 29 -16.71 -4.41 -12.64
N ALA A 30 -15.76 -5.25 -12.25
CA ALA A 30 -15.97 -6.69 -12.08
C ALA A 30 -17.00 -7.01 -10.97
N PHE A 31 -17.07 -6.19 -9.92
CA PHE A 31 -18.09 -6.31 -8.88
C PHE A 31 -19.52 -6.02 -9.35
N LYS A 32 -19.73 -5.36 -10.50
CA LYS A 32 -21.07 -5.08 -11.05
C LYS A 32 -21.68 -6.28 -11.79
N VAL A 33 -20.88 -7.26 -12.18
CA VAL A 33 -21.35 -8.47 -12.87
C VAL A 33 -22.05 -9.41 -11.87
N LYS A 34 -23.09 -10.13 -12.30
CA LYS A 34 -23.76 -11.15 -11.47
C LYS A 34 -22.95 -12.46 -11.50
N GLY A 35 -22.62 -13.01 -10.33
CA GLY A 35 -21.80 -14.22 -10.18
C GLY A 35 -21.22 -14.35 -8.76
N ASP A 36 -20.39 -15.38 -8.53
CA ASP A 36 -19.63 -15.53 -7.28
C ASP A 36 -18.48 -14.50 -7.23
N LYS A 37 -18.40 -13.77 -6.12
CA LYS A 37 -17.47 -12.65 -5.92
C LYS A 37 -16.55 -12.87 -4.72
N ASN A 38 -16.65 -14.01 -4.03
CA ASN A 38 -15.88 -14.26 -2.81
C ASN A 38 -14.37 -14.24 -3.09
N LEU A 39 -13.96 -14.88 -4.17
CA LEU A 39 -12.56 -14.95 -4.59
C LEU A 39 -12.03 -13.60 -5.08
N LEU A 40 -12.87 -12.83 -5.80
CA LEU A 40 -12.56 -11.47 -6.23
C LEU A 40 -12.40 -10.52 -5.02
N ALA A 41 -13.27 -10.64 -4.02
CA ALA A 41 -13.20 -9.87 -2.78
C ALA A 41 -11.92 -10.19 -2.00
N LEU A 42 -11.58 -11.48 -1.86
CA LEU A 42 -10.35 -11.90 -1.18
C LEU A 42 -9.10 -11.36 -1.89
N PHE A 43 -9.06 -11.47 -3.22
CA PHE A 43 -7.96 -10.96 -4.04
C PHE A 43 -7.82 -9.43 -3.89
N THR A 44 -8.93 -8.71 -3.99
CA THR A 44 -8.95 -7.25 -3.85
C THR A 44 -8.47 -6.81 -2.48
N ALA A 45 -8.92 -7.47 -1.42
CA ALA A 45 -8.50 -7.19 -0.04
C ALA A 45 -6.99 -7.40 0.14
N SER A 46 -6.44 -8.51 -0.39
CA SER A 46 -5.01 -8.80 -0.35
C SER A 46 -4.17 -7.75 -1.08
N VAL A 47 -4.62 -7.33 -2.28
CA VAL A 47 -3.94 -6.29 -3.07
C VAL A 47 -3.92 -4.95 -2.34
N VAL A 48 -5.05 -4.55 -1.76
CA VAL A 48 -5.17 -3.32 -0.96
C VAL A 48 -4.28 -3.38 0.27
N ALA A 49 -4.25 -4.52 0.97
CA ALA A 49 -3.39 -4.72 2.13
C ALA A 49 -1.91 -4.52 1.77
N ILE A 50 -1.41 -5.15 0.70
CA ILE A 50 0.00 -5.03 0.28
C ILE A 50 0.39 -3.56 0.04
N GLY A 51 -0.45 -2.78 -0.65
CA GLY A 51 -0.14 -1.38 -0.93
C GLY A 51 -0.27 -0.47 0.30
N LEU A 52 -1.21 -0.73 1.21
CA LEU A 52 -1.34 0.01 2.47
C LEU A 52 -0.20 -0.31 3.45
N PHE A 53 0.25 -1.56 3.52
CA PHE A 53 1.37 -1.96 4.39
C PHE A 53 2.67 -1.25 4.03
N TYR A 54 2.88 -0.83 2.78
CA TYR A 54 4.02 0.01 2.41
C TYR A 54 3.97 1.39 3.09
N GLY A 55 2.77 1.92 3.36
CA GLY A 55 2.56 3.18 4.07
C GLY A 55 2.91 3.14 5.55
N ALA A 56 2.94 1.96 6.18
CA ALA A 56 3.39 1.80 7.56
C ALA A 56 4.87 2.21 7.73
N GLY A 57 5.67 2.10 6.66
CA GLY A 57 7.04 2.59 6.61
C GLY A 57 7.17 4.12 6.57
N PHE A 58 6.08 4.89 6.67
CA PHE A 58 6.16 6.36 6.75
C PHE A 58 6.13 6.89 8.20
N PHE A 59 5.86 6.03 9.19
CA PHE A 59 5.70 6.42 10.60
C PHE A 59 7.02 6.73 11.34
N TYR A 60 8.18 6.63 10.70
CA TYR A 60 9.48 6.99 11.29
C TYR A 60 10.01 8.36 10.80
N GLY A 61 10.35 9.22 11.75
CA GLY A 61 10.85 10.58 11.54
C GLY A 61 12.35 10.72 11.83
N GLU A 62 12.93 11.87 11.50
CA GLU A 62 14.36 12.15 11.71
C GLU A 62 14.75 12.32 13.20
N ARG A 63 13.76 12.44 14.10
CA ARG A 63 13.91 12.66 15.55
C ARG A 63 13.33 11.53 16.41
N THR A 64 12.92 10.41 15.82
CA THR A 64 12.37 9.27 16.58
C THR A 64 13.48 8.45 17.24
N HIS A 65 13.22 7.97 18.46
CA HIS A 65 14.15 7.10 19.20
C HIS A 65 14.52 5.88 18.36
N ILE A 66 15.79 5.46 18.37
CA ILE A 66 16.30 4.37 17.51
C ILE A 66 15.48 3.09 17.66
N SER A 67 15.01 2.77 18.87
CA SER A 67 14.14 1.61 19.14
C SER A 67 12.79 1.65 18.41
N ILE A 68 12.24 2.84 18.20
CA ILE A 68 10.97 3.03 17.47
C ILE A 68 11.23 2.90 15.96
N MET A 69 12.37 3.40 15.49
CA MET A 69 12.78 3.24 14.09
C MET A 69 12.99 1.77 13.73
N GLU A 70 13.59 0.95 14.60
CA GLU A 70 13.74 -0.50 14.37
C GLU A 70 12.40 -1.25 14.39
N TYR A 71 11.43 -0.82 15.20
CA TYR A 71 10.10 -1.45 15.24
C TYR A 71 9.29 -1.22 13.94
N TRP A 72 9.39 -0.02 13.36
CA TRP A 72 8.65 0.36 12.15
C TRP A 72 9.41 0.08 10.85
N ARG A 73 10.67 -0.37 10.93
CA ARG A 73 11.48 -0.78 9.80
C ARG A 73 11.12 -2.18 9.34
#